data_AF-K1S203-F1
#
_entry.id   AF-K1S203-F1
#
_cell.length_a   1.000
_cell.length_b   1.000
_cell.length_c   1.000
_cell.angle_alpha   90.00
_cell.angle_beta   90.00
_cell.angle_gamma   90.00
#
_symmetry.space_group_name_H-M   'P 1'
#
loop_
_entity.id
_entity.type
_entity.pdbx_description
1 polymer ?
#
loop_
_entity_poly.entity_id
_entity_poly.type
_entity_poly.pdbx_seq_one_letter_code
_entity_poly.pdbx_strand_id
1 'polypeptide(L)'
;VTHKDITRFFMTIPEAVGLVLQAMTYAQGGEVFVLDMGEPVKIYDLAVSLIKLSGLQPDIDIPIEITGLRPGEKLYEELLMSEEGLEHTKHNKIFVAEPLDIPAEEVNKRVEMLREFVQTENHTMEEIKKVVKKAVPTFVEAERKK
;
A
#
# COMPACT_ATOMS: atom_id res chain seq x y z
N VAL A 1 17.38 -9.07 -2.67
CA VAL A 1 16.55 -7.91 -2.23
C VAL A 1 16.26 -7.03 -3.44
N THR A 2 15.06 -6.46 -3.58
CA THR A 2 14.70 -5.70 -4.81
C THR A 2 15.44 -4.37 -4.92
N HIS A 3 15.55 -3.61 -3.83
CA HIS A 3 16.36 -2.40 -3.79
C HIS A 3 16.95 -2.19 -2.39
N LYS A 4 18.13 -1.57 -2.28
CA LYS A 4 18.82 -1.40 -0.99
C LYS A 4 18.04 -0.53 0.00
N ASP A 5 17.42 0.53 -0.53
CA ASP A 5 16.65 1.49 0.26
C ASP A 5 15.15 1.18 0.34
N ILE A 6 14.70 0.03 -0.15
CA ILE A 6 13.26 -0.31 -0.09
C ILE A 6 12.81 -0.52 1.36
N THR A 7 11.71 0.12 1.74
CA THR A 7 11.14 -0.02 3.09
C THR A 7 9.72 -0.53 3.07
N ARG A 8 9.33 -1.29 4.08
CA ARG A 8 7.96 -1.76 4.27
C ARG A 8 7.54 -1.64 5.72
N PHE A 9 6.25 -1.40 5.92
CA PHE A 9 5.63 -1.47 7.22
C PHE A 9 5.35 -2.93 7.58
N PHE A 10 5.54 -3.26 8.86
CA PHE A 10 5.27 -4.58 9.38
C PHE A 10 4.44 -4.45 10.66
N MET A 11 3.51 -5.38 10.80
CA MET A 11 2.71 -5.54 11.99
C MET A 11 2.49 -7.03 12.18
N THR A 12 2.44 -7.50 13.43
CA THR A 12 2.13 -8.91 13.67
C THR A 12 0.67 -9.18 13.31
N ILE A 13 0.36 -10.39 12.84
CA ILE A 13 -1.02 -10.76 12.49
C ILE A 13 -1.98 -10.54 13.67
N PRO A 14 -1.68 -10.98 14.92
CA PRO A 14 -2.59 -10.76 16.04
C PRO A 14 -2.82 -9.27 16.35
N GLU A 15 -1.79 -8.44 16.20
CA GLU A 15 -1.90 -6.99 16.38
C GLU A 15 -2.80 -6.37 15.31
N ALA A 16 -2.57 -6.68 14.03
CA ALA A 16 -3.38 -6.17 12.92
C ALA A 16 -4.86 -6.58 13.07
N VAL A 17 -5.11 -7.86 13.34
CA VAL A 17 -6.47 -8.38 13.54
C VAL A 17 -7.13 -7.71 14.76
N GLY A 18 -6.39 -7.54 15.86
CA GLY A 18 -6.89 -6.86 17.06
C GLY A 18 -7.31 -5.43 16.77
N LEU A 19 -6.50 -4.67 16.04
CA LEU A 19 -6.81 -3.30 15.63
C LEU A 19 -8.02 -3.24 14.70
N VAL A 20 -8.14 -4.17 13.73
CA VAL A 20 -9.31 -4.25 12.84
C VAL A 20 -10.59 -4.52 13.63
N LEU A 21 -10.59 -5.50 14.53
CA LEU A 21 -11.75 -5.81 15.37
C LEU A 21 -12.13 -4.63 16.27
N GLN A 22 -11.15 -3.91 16.80
CA GLN A 22 -11.39 -2.74 17.61
C GLN A 22 -11.94 -1.56 16.79
N ALA A 23 -11.42 -1.32 15.58
CA ALA A 23 -11.93 -0.31 14.66
C ALA A 23 -13.42 -0.53 14.34
N MET A 24 -13.84 -1.78 14.17
CA MET A 24 -15.26 -2.12 13.97
C MET A 24 -16.16 -1.66 15.12
N THR A 25 -15.65 -1.57 16.36
CA THR A 25 -16.44 -1.08 17.50
C THR A 25 -16.64 0.43 17.49
N TYR A 26 -15.84 1.16 16.70
CA TYR A 26 -15.95 2.61 16.54
C TYR A 26 -16.80 3.02 15.33
N ALA A 27 -17.06 2.08 14.42
CA ALA A 27 -17.78 2.35 13.18
C ALA A 27 -19.24 2.73 13.43
N GLN A 28 -19.68 3.83 12.82
CA GLN A 28 -21.07 4.28 12.76
C GLN A 28 -21.65 4.18 11.34
N GLY A 29 -20.79 3.97 10.34
CA GLY A 29 -21.13 3.72 8.94
C GLY A 29 -20.48 4.75 8.01
N GLY A 30 -19.70 4.27 7.04
CA GLY A 30 -19.06 5.12 6.02
C GLY A 30 -17.63 5.57 6.34
N GLU A 31 -17.09 5.19 7.50
CA GLU A 31 -15.72 5.51 7.87
C GLU A 31 -14.69 4.63 7.15
N VAL A 32 -13.57 5.25 6.77
CA VAL A 32 -12.39 4.56 6.29
C VAL A 32 -11.34 4.59 7.40
N PHE A 33 -11.08 3.44 8.01
CA PHE A 33 -10.10 3.34 9.09
C PHE A 33 -8.68 3.16 8.55
N VAL A 34 -7.76 3.93 9.11
CA VAL A 34 -6.32 3.84 8.84
C VAL A 34 -5.62 3.39 10.10
N LEU A 35 -4.73 2.40 9.98
CA LEU A 35 -3.97 1.87 11.09
C LEU A 35 -2.57 2.46 11.12
N ASP A 36 -2.11 2.83 12.31
CA ASP A 36 -0.71 3.17 12.52
C ASP A 36 0.14 1.90 12.53
N MET A 37 0.98 1.80 11.51
CA MET A 37 1.88 0.66 11.31
C MET A 37 3.25 0.85 11.97
N GLY A 38 3.48 1.98 12.66
CA GLY A 38 4.76 2.35 13.23
C GLY A 38 5.81 2.72 12.18
N GLU A 39 7.07 2.55 12.53
CA GLU A 39 8.20 2.93 11.66
C GLU A 39 8.42 1.92 10.52
N PRO A 40 8.70 2.39 9.29
CA PRO A 40 8.98 1.51 8.18
C PRO A 40 10.35 0.82 8.35
N VAL A 41 10.44 -0.45 7.98
CA VAL A 41 11.66 -1.26 8.09
C VAL A 41 12.32 -1.41 6.72
N LYS A 42 13.63 -1.17 6.64
CA LYS A 42 14.43 -1.45 5.43
C LYS A 42 14.52 -2.96 5.20
N ILE A 43 14.14 -3.42 4.02
CA ILE A 43 14.16 -4.84 3.67
C ILE A 43 15.59 -5.38 3.61
N TYR A 44 16.56 -4.55 3.22
CA TYR A 44 17.97 -4.94 3.25
C TYR A 44 18.43 -5.23 4.69
N ASP A 45 18.13 -4.35 5.63
CA ASP A 45 18.52 -4.50 7.04
C ASP A 45 17.81 -5.70 7.69
N LEU A 46 16.56 -5.98 7.29
CA LEU A 46 15.84 -7.18 7.69
C LEU A 46 16.56 -8.45 7.18
N ALA A 47 16.97 -8.49 5.91
CA ALA A 47 17.70 -9.63 5.35
C ALA A 47 19.04 -9.86 6.09
N VAL A 48 19.80 -8.80 6.34
CA VAL A 48 21.05 -8.85 7.12
C VAL A 48 20.78 -9.41 8.53
N SER A 49 19.72 -8.94 9.19
CA SER A 49 19.37 -9.38 10.53
C SER A 49 18.99 -10.86 10.58
N LEU A 50 18.20 -11.34 9.61
CA LEU A 50 17.81 -12.75 9.51
C LEU A 50 19.02 -13.68 9.31
N ILE A 51 19.97 -13.30 8.45
CA ILE A 51 21.20 -14.07 8.23
C ILE A 51 22.01 -14.17 9.53
N LYS A 52 22.22 -13.05 10.23
CA LYS A 52 22.95 -13.01 11.50
C LYS A 52 22.25 -13.82 12.60
N LEU A 53 20.93 -13.72 12.71
CA LEU A 53 20.13 -14.50 13.66
C LEU A 53 20.21 -16.01 13.40
N SER A 54 20.53 -16.40 12.16
CA SER A 54 20.77 -17.79 11.78
C SER A 54 22.20 -18.25 12.09
N GLY A 55 23.04 -17.41 12.70
CA GLY A 55 24.43 -17.69 13.03
C GLY A 55 25.41 -17.57 11.86
N LEU A 56 24.99 -16.95 10.76
CA LEU A 56 25.76 -16.83 9.52
C LEU A 56 26.24 -15.38 9.29
N GLN A 57 27.28 -15.22 8.47
CA GLN A 57 27.84 -13.94 8.08
C GLN A 57 27.27 -13.46 6.73
N PRO A 58 26.59 -12.29 6.70
CA PRO A 58 26.14 -11.68 5.45
C PRO A 58 27.31 -11.42 4.50
N ASP A 59 27.09 -11.64 3.20
CA ASP A 59 28.06 -11.47 2.11
C ASP A 59 29.31 -12.38 2.20
N ILE A 60 29.33 -13.34 3.12
CA ILE A 60 30.36 -14.39 3.23
C ILE A 60 29.70 -15.76 3.08
N ASP A 61 28.77 -16.09 3.99
CA ASP A 61 28.02 -17.36 3.95
C ASP A 61 26.80 -17.25 3.04
N ILE A 62 26.14 -16.08 3.06
CA ILE A 62 24.94 -15.80 2.24
C ILE A 62 25.09 -14.42 1.60
N PRO A 63 25.26 -14.33 0.27
CA PRO A 63 25.31 -13.05 -0.44
C PRO A 63 23.93 -12.41 -0.55
N ILE A 64 23.87 -11.07 -0.41
CA ILE A 64 22.64 -10.31 -0.62
C ILE A 64 22.69 -9.58 -1.96
N GLU A 65 22.09 -10.18 -2.99
CA GLU A 65 22.03 -9.59 -4.33
C GLU A 65 20.88 -8.58 -4.47
N ILE A 66 21.15 -7.47 -5.18
CA ILE A 66 20.13 -6.48 -5.54
C ILE A 66 19.58 -6.81 -6.93
N THR A 67 18.29 -7.14 -6.99
CA THR A 67 17.65 -7.64 -8.23
C THR A 67 16.92 -6.56 -9.03
N GLY A 68 16.83 -5.33 -8.49
CA GLY A 68 16.04 -4.25 -9.06
C GLY A 68 14.57 -4.29 -8.63
N LEU A 69 13.90 -3.14 -8.76
CA LEU A 69 12.46 -2.99 -8.50
C LEU A 69 11.65 -3.63 -9.64
N ARG A 70 10.55 -4.30 -9.27
CA ARG A 70 9.59 -4.86 -10.22
C ARG A 70 8.67 -3.77 -10.78
N PRO A 71 8.06 -3.95 -11.95
CA PRO A 71 7.08 -3.00 -12.48
C PRO A 71 5.94 -2.74 -11.48
N GLY A 72 5.69 -1.47 -11.15
CA GLY A 72 4.66 -1.07 -10.18
C GLY A 72 5.12 -1.09 -8.72
N GLU A 73 6.32 -1.59 -8.41
CA GLU A 73 6.82 -1.67 -7.04
C GLU A 73 7.31 -0.30 -6.54
N LYS A 74 6.71 0.18 -5.44
CA LYS A 74 7.14 1.43 -4.79
C LYS A 74 8.39 1.20 -3.93
N LEU A 75 9.31 2.17 -3.96
CA LEU A 75 10.49 2.17 -3.09
C LEU A 75 10.12 2.40 -1.63
N TYR A 76 9.18 3.31 -1.39
CA TYR A 76 8.62 3.64 -0.08
C TYR A 76 7.10 3.51 -0.15
N GLU A 77 6.50 2.86 0.84
CA GLU A 77 5.05 2.87 0.99
C GLU A 77 4.61 4.20 1.61
N GLU A 78 3.50 4.74 1.12
CA GLU A 78 2.88 5.94 1.70
C GLU A 78 1.93 5.48 2.81
N LEU A 79 2.12 5.98 4.02
CA LEU A 79 1.04 5.91 5.01
C LEU A 79 0.02 6.98 4.65
N LEU A 80 -1.24 6.57 4.51
CA LEU A 80 -2.39 7.48 4.46
C LEU A 80 -2.39 8.46 5.65
N MET A 81 -1.67 8.11 6.74
CA MET A 81 -1.42 8.97 7.90
C MET A 81 -0.81 10.35 7.60
N SER A 82 -0.23 10.53 6.41
CA SER A 82 0.46 11.75 6.00
C SER A 82 -0.47 12.76 5.32
N GLU A 83 -1.73 12.39 5.07
CA GLU A 83 -2.72 13.22 4.39
C GLU A 83 -3.50 14.10 5.38
N GLU A 84 -3.85 15.30 4.96
CA GLU A 84 -4.74 16.20 5.70
C GLU A 84 -6.11 15.53 5.87
N GLY A 85 -6.69 15.55 7.07
CA GLY A 85 -8.06 15.04 7.31
C GLY A 85 -8.17 13.73 8.11
N LEU A 86 -7.14 13.33 8.86
CA LEU A 86 -7.25 12.19 9.78
C LEU A 86 -7.69 12.59 11.17
N GLU A 87 -8.77 11.96 11.62
CA GLU A 87 -9.26 12.11 12.98
C GLU A 87 -8.82 10.94 13.87
N HIS A 88 -8.44 11.26 15.10
CA HIS A 88 -8.07 10.25 16.09
C HIS A 88 -9.31 9.55 16.64
N THR A 89 -9.25 8.21 16.73
CA THR A 89 -10.20 7.46 17.56
C THR A 89 -9.75 7.45 19.03
N LYS A 90 -10.49 6.72 19.89
CA LYS A 90 -10.07 6.46 21.28
C LYS A 90 -8.82 5.58 21.39
N HIS A 91 -8.39 4.94 20.30
CA HIS A 91 -7.19 4.11 20.28
C HIS A 91 -6.07 4.81 19.49
N ASN A 92 -4.88 4.92 20.09
CA ASN A 92 -3.78 5.70 19.54
C ASN A 92 -3.22 5.19 18.20
N LYS A 93 -3.56 3.95 17.81
CA LYS A 93 -3.17 3.34 16.53
C LYS A 93 -4.29 3.25 15.48
N ILE A 94 -5.47 3.80 15.77
CA ILE A 94 -6.62 3.72 14.87
C ILE A 94 -7.09 5.13 14.57
N PHE A 95 -7.12 5.46 13.29
CA PHE A 95 -7.48 6.77 12.75
C PHE A 95 -8.65 6.60 11.79
N VAL A 96 -9.41 7.67 11.60
CA VAL A 96 -10.50 7.76 10.63
C VAL A 96 -10.08 8.75 9.56
N ALA A 97 -9.97 8.30 8.31
CA ALA A 97 -9.76 9.19 7.18
C ALA A 97 -11.06 9.90 6.82
N GLU A 98 -10.96 11.18 6.46
CA GLU A 98 -12.09 11.96 5.98
C GLU A 98 -12.72 11.26 4.74
N PRO A 99 -14.03 10.97 4.77
CA PRO A 99 -14.69 10.36 3.64
C PRO A 99 -14.62 11.25 2.40
N LEU A 100 -14.28 10.66 1.26
CA LEU A 100 -14.47 11.33 -0.02
C LEU A 100 -15.97 11.36 -0.32
N ASP A 101 -16.55 12.56 -0.40
CA ASP A 101 -17.94 12.77 -0.80
C ASP A 101 -18.10 12.62 -2.32
N ILE A 102 -18.04 11.37 -2.80
CA ILE A 102 -18.24 11.01 -4.20
C ILE A 102 -19.65 10.43 -4.36
N PRO A 103 -20.52 11.05 -5.17
CA PRO A 103 -21.86 10.52 -5.41
C PRO A 103 -21.83 9.09 -5.96
N ALA A 104 -22.70 8.22 -5.45
CA ALA A 104 -22.78 6.82 -5.90
C ALA A 104 -23.00 6.69 -7.42
N GLU A 105 -23.73 7.62 -8.03
CA GLU A 105 -23.92 7.66 -9.48
C GLU A 105 -22.60 7.85 -10.25
N GLU A 106 -21.68 8.66 -9.71
CA GLU A 106 -20.37 8.87 -10.31
C GLU A 106 -19.49 7.61 -10.18
N VAL A 107 -19.50 6.97 -9.01
CA VAL A 107 -18.80 5.69 -8.81
C VAL A 107 -19.33 4.63 -9.79
N ASN A 108 -20.65 4.51 -9.91
CA ASN A 108 -21.28 3.56 -10.83
C ASN A 108 -20.91 3.84 -12.29
N LYS A 109 -20.87 5.12 -12.71
CA LYS A 109 -20.40 5.51 -14.06
C LYS A 109 -18.96 5.08 -14.30
N ARG A 110 -18.07 5.28 -13.31
CA ARG A 110 -16.66 4.87 -13.41
C ARG A 110 -16.52 3.34 -13.50
N VAL A 111 -17.30 2.59 -12.72
CA VAL A 111 -17.32 1.12 -12.77
C VAL A 111 -17.87 0.61 -14.10
N GLU A 112 -18.96 1.19 -14.62
CA GLU A 112 -19.53 0.77 -15.90
C GLU A 112 -18.57 1.07 -17.06
N MET A 113 -17.89 2.23 -17.05
CA MET A 113 -16.84 2.53 -18.02
C MET A 113 -15.72 1.47 -18.03
N LEU A 114 -15.27 1.02 -16.86
CA LEU A 114 -14.29 -0.07 -16.77
C LEU A 114 -14.87 -1.39 -17.27
N ARG A 115 -16.14 -1.66 -16.99
CA ARG A 115 -16.86 -2.86 -17.42
C ARG A 115 -17.01 -2.95 -18.94
N GLU A 116 -17.37 -1.84 -19.58
CA GLU A 116 -17.45 -1.75 -21.03
C GLU A 116 -16.07 -1.91 -21.67
N PHE A 117 -15.03 -1.28 -21.08
CA PHE A 117 -13.66 -1.40 -21.57
C PHE A 117 -13.18 -2.86 -21.57
N VAL A 118 -13.42 -3.65 -20.52
CA VAL A 118 -12.96 -5.05 -20.49
C VAL A 118 -13.74 -5.98 -21.43
N GLN A 119 -14.87 -5.56 -22.00
CA GLN A 119 -15.62 -6.35 -22.98
C GLN A 119 -14.99 -6.32 -24.38
N THR A 120 -14.13 -5.33 -24.66
CA THR A 120 -13.36 -5.27 -25.89
C THR A 120 -12.02 -6.01 -25.73
N GLU A 121 -11.52 -6.60 -26.83
CA GLU A 121 -10.26 -7.34 -26.82
C GLU A 121 -9.09 -6.48 -27.31
N ASN A 122 -7.85 -6.96 -27.11
CA ASN A 122 -6.61 -6.38 -27.65
C ASN A 122 -6.24 -4.98 -27.15
N HIS A 123 -6.50 -4.69 -25.86
CA HIS A 123 -6.05 -3.44 -25.25
C HIS A 123 -4.54 -3.37 -25.08
N THR A 124 -3.98 -2.25 -25.48
CA THR A 124 -2.60 -1.88 -25.16
C THR A 124 -2.48 -1.49 -23.69
N MET A 125 -1.27 -1.62 -23.14
CA MET A 125 -0.96 -1.18 -21.78
C MET A 125 -1.25 0.32 -21.57
N GLU A 126 -1.07 1.15 -22.60
CA GLU A 126 -1.37 2.59 -22.53
C GLU A 126 -2.87 2.86 -22.42
N GLU A 127 -3.70 2.11 -23.13
CA GLU A 127 -5.17 2.23 -23.04
C GLU A 127 -5.67 1.81 -21.66
N ILE A 128 -5.13 0.72 -21.12
CA ILE A 128 -5.43 0.25 -19.75
C ILE A 128 -5.07 1.33 -18.74
N LYS A 129 -3.88 1.91 -18.82
CA LYS A 129 -3.45 2.99 -17.91
C LYS A 129 -4.34 4.21 -18.03
N LYS A 130 -4.73 4.59 -19.25
CA LYS A 130 -5.63 5.73 -19.49
C LYS A 130 -7.01 5.50 -18.86
N VAL A 131 -7.61 4.32 -19.02
CA VAL A 131 -8.94 4.05 -18.44
C VAL A 131 -8.88 3.96 -16.91
N VAL A 132 -7.83 3.34 -16.35
CA VAL A 132 -7.61 3.28 -14.90
C VAL A 132 -7.44 4.68 -14.33
N LYS A 133 -6.64 5.54 -14.97
CA LYS A 133 -6.45 6.93 -14.52
C LYS A 133 -7.72 7.77 -14.62
N LYS A 134 -8.60 7.49 -15.59
CA LYS A 134 -9.94 8.13 -15.65
C LYS A 134 -10.84 7.68 -14.51
N ALA A 135 -10.84 6.39 -14.18
CA ALA A 135 -11.66 5.84 -13.09
C ALA A 135 -11.13 6.22 -11.70
N VAL A 136 -9.81 6.26 -11.53
CA VAL A 136 -9.10 6.59 -10.29
C VAL A 136 -8.12 7.73 -10.58
N PRO A 137 -8.55 9.01 -10.47
CA PRO A 137 -7.72 10.17 -10.81
C PRO A 137 -6.41 10.27 -10.02
N THR A 138 -6.39 9.70 -8.80
CA THR A 138 -5.21 9.63 -7.92
C THR A 138 -4.24 8.51 -8.30
N PHE A 139 -4.53 7.72 -9.35
CA PHE A 139 -3.60 6.72 -9.85
C PHE A 139 -2.32 7.38 -10.40
N VAL A 140 -1.22 7.16 -9.69
CA VAL A 140 0.13 7.53 -10.10
C VAL A 140 0.85 6.27 -10.55
N GLU A 141 1.45 6.32 -11.74
CA GLU A 141 2.33 5.25 -12.17
C GLU A 141 3.59 5.26 -11.28
N ALA A 142 3.95 4.11 -10.71
CA ALA A 142 5.18 4.00 -9.96
C ALA A 142 6.35 4.46 -10.84
N GLU A 143 6.98 5.58 -10.49
CA GLU A 143 8.12 6.11 -11.22
C GLU A 143 9.20 5.03 -11.28
N ARG A 144 9.66 4.70 -12.49
CA ARG A 144 10.93 3.98 -12.66
C ARG A 144 12.05 4.95 -12.32
N LYS A 145 12.29 5.21 -11.02
CA LYS A 145 13.53 5.84 -10.60
C LYS A 145 14.65 4.86 -10.92
N LYS A 146 15.44 5.23 -11.94
CA LYS A 146 16.68 4.54 -12.31
C LYS A 146 17.72 4.70 -11.21
#